data_AF-A0A968ME68-F1
#
_entry.id   AF-A0A968ME68-F1
#
_cell.length_a   1.000
_cell.length_b   1.000
_cell.length_c   1.000
_cell.angle_alpha   90.00
_cell.angle_beta   90.00
_cell.angle_gamma   90.00
#
_symmetry.space_group_name_H-M   'P 1'
#
loop_
_entity.id
_entity.type
_entity.pdbx_description
1 polymer ?
#
loop_
_entity_poly.entity_id
_entity_poly.type
_entity_poly.pdbx_seq_one_letter_code
_entity_poly.pdbx_strand_id
1 'polypeptide(L)'
;MKQIGILAILVVAFTVEALAQCATWNSLPNKVEIEEAHVLYRDFFKTKNYKEALSYWKKAYEAAPAADGKRDWHFSNGVDMYLELFKAETDAAKKEEYKQTILTLYNEWVKCVEAGSIEISGSTNKEYAGYVRGREAFNMYYFLNMPYEDDVKIIDEALEKSGNKTEYIVFDPYARIVVFEFTNQQMDKETARKIYKRLNDIADYNIANNKELGSYYATAKESMNAVFAQIENDIFDCDFSWRN
;
A
#
# COMPACT_ATOMS: atom_id res chain seq x y z
N MET A 1 47.07 -47.59 -7.90
CA MET A 1 45.71 -47.43 -7.34
C MET A 1 45.79 -46.94 -5.91
N LYS A 2 45.44 -45.68 -5.66
CA LYS A 2 44.92 -45.22 -4.36
C LYS A 2 44.07 -43.98 -4.65
N GLN A 3 42.77 -44.12 -4.40
CA GLN A 3 41.72 -43.18 -4.78
C GLN A 3 41.87 -41.86 -4.02
N ILE A 4 41.65 -40.78 -4.77
CA ILE A 4 41.41 -39.43 -4.28
C ILE A 4 39.97 -39.41 -3.72
N GLY A 5 39.83 -39.24 -2.41
CA GLY A 5 38.52 -39.03 -1.78
C GLY A 5 38.19 -37.54 -1.79
N ILE A 6 37.34 -37.10 -2.73
CA ILE A 6 36.73 -35.77 -2.69
C ILE A 6 35.57 -35.84 -1.69
N LEU A 7 35.70 -35.11 -0.59
CA LEU A 7 34.64 -34.93 0.39
C LEU A 7 33.65 -33.88 -0.17
N ALA A 8 32.52 -34.34 -0.70
CA ALA A 8 31.43 -33.45 -1.09
C ALA A 8 30.67 -33.01 0.17
N ILE A 9 30.87 -31.76 0.59
CA ILE A 9 30.06 -31.13 1.64
C ILE A 9 28.73 -30.74 1.00
N LEU A 10 27.67 -31.46 1.35
CA LEU A 10 26.30 -31.12 1.02
C LEU A 10 25.86 -29.95 1.91
N VAL A 11 25.85 -28.74 1.35
CA VAL A 11 25.19 -27.59 1.99
C VAL A 11 23.69 -27.76 1.75
N VAL A 12 22.97 -28.26 2.76
CA VAL A 12 21.51 -28.23 2.77
C VAL A 12 21.09 -26.81 3.15
N ALA A 13 20.76 -26.00 2.14
CA ALA A 13 20.06 -24.74 2.36
C ALA A 13 18.62 -25.08 2.79
N PHE A 14 18.31 -24.91 4.08
CA PHE A 14 16.95 -24.96 4.58
C PHE A 14 16.20 -23.72 4.09
N THR A 15 15.41 -23.84 3.03
CA THR A 15 14.47 -22.80 2.62
C THR A 15 13.20 -22.90 3.48
N VAL A 16 13.26 -22.39 4.70
CA VAL A 16 12.09 -22.21 5.58
C VAL A 16 11.82 -20.71 5.73
N GLU A 17 11.46 -20.02 4.66
CA GLU A 17 11.31 -18.55 4.70
C GLU A 17 9.93 -18.05 4.25
N ALA A 18 9.07 -18.89 3.67
CA ALA A 18 7.79 -18.41 3.14
C ALA A 18 6.62 -18.47 4.14
N LEU A 19 6.64 -19.37 5.13
CA LEU A 19 5.50 -19.55 6.06
C LEU A 19 5.60 -18.73 7.36
N ALA A 20 6.80 -18.23 7.70
CA ALA A 20 7.00 -17.46 8.93
C ALA A 20 6.47 -16.01 8.81
N GLN A 21 6.46 -15.44 7.60
CA GLN A 21 6.20 -14.02 7.39
C GLN A 21 4.74 -13.60 7.60
N CYS A 22 3.81 -14.57 7.68
CA CYS A 22 2.38 -14.33 7.86
C CYS A 22 1.75 -15.19 8.97
N ALA A 23 2.55 -15.56 9.98
CA ALA A 23 2.05 -16.35 11.09
C ALA A 23 0.90 -15.64 11.83
N THR A 24 -0.11 -16.41 12.21
CA THR A 24 -1.17 -15.96 13.14
C THR A 24 -0.87 -16.48 14.54
N TRP A 25 -1.32 -15.79 15.58
CA TRP A 25 -1.13 -16.25 16.95
C TRP A 25 -2.05 -17.42 17.34
N ASN A 26 -3.03 -17.78 16.50
CA ASN A 26 -4.00 -18.84 16.81
C ASN A 26 -3.36 -20.22 16.99
N SER A 27 -2.22 -20.46 16.34
CA SER A 27 -1.48 -21.72 16.40
C SER A 27 -0.21 -21.65 17.25
N LEU A 28 0.05 -20.54 17.94
CA LEU A 28 1.30 -20.32 18.68
C LEU A 28 1.18 -20.72 20.16
N PRO A 29 2.20 -21.38 20.74
CA PRO A 29 2.16 -21.82 22.12
C PRO A 29 2.14 -20.66 23.13
N ASN A 30 2.70 -19.50 22.76
CA ASN A 30 2.72 -18.28 23.56
C ASN A 30 1.61 -17.28 23.19
N LYS A 31 0.49 -17.76 22.62
CA LYS A 31 -0.64 -16.92 22.18
C LYS A 31 -1.07 -15.85 23.19
N VAL A 32 -1.22 -16.22 24.47
CA VAL A 32 -1.68 -15.29 25.52
C VAL A 32 -0.75 -14.09 25.64
N GLU A 33 0.57 -14.31 25.64
CA GLU A 33 1.54 -13.22 25.73
C GLU A 33 1.55 -12.30 24.50
N ILE A 34 1.27 -12.87 23.32
CA ILE A 34 1.15 -12.12 22.06
C ILE A 34 -0.13 -11.28 22.08
N GLU A 35 -1.24 -11.84 22.54
CA GLU A 35 -2.51 -11.12 22.68
C GLU A 35 -2.41 -10.00 23.72
N GLU A 36 -1.73 -10.22 24.85
CA GLU A 36 -1.43 -9.17 25.83
C GLU A 36 -0.61 -8.04 25.22
N ALA A 37 0.45 -8.37 24.47
CA ALA A 37 1.25 -7.38 23.76
C ALA A 37 0.40 -6.62 22.72
N HIS A 38 -0.46 -7.31 21.97
CA HIS A 38 -1.39 -6.69 21.03
C HIS A 38 -2.34 -5.71 21.71
N VAL A 39 -2.95 -6.08 22.84
CA VAL A 39 -3.87 -5.21 23.59
C VAL A 39 -3.14 -3.97 24.09
N LEU A 40 -1.99 -4.13 24.75
CA LEU A 40 -1.20 -3.01 25.27
C LEU A 40 -0.77 -2.06 24.16
N TYR A 41 -0.25 -2.60 23.05
CA TYR A 41 0.05 -1.83 21.85
C TYR A 41 -1.15 -1.00 21.39
N ARG A 42 -2.33 -1.62 21.25
CA ARG A 42 -3.52 -0.93 20.74
C ARG A 42 -4.00 0.18 21.67
N ASP A 43 -3.85 0.03 22.98
CA ASP A 43 -4.23 1.07 23.93
C ASP A 43 -3.29 2.28 23.88
N PHE A 44 -1.98 2.04 23.79
CA PHE A 44 -1.00 3.12 23.57
C PHE A 44 -1.15 3.77 22.18
N PHE A 45 -1.44 2.97 21.15
CA PHE A 45 -1.66 3.48 19.80
C PHE A 45 -2.87 4.44 19.73
N LYS A 46 -4.01 4.06 20.33
CA LYS A 46 -5.22 4.90 20.37
C LYS A 46 -5.00 6.23 21.09
N THR A 47 -4.10 6.26 22.08
CA THR A 47 -3.72 7.47 22.83
C THR A 47 -2.55 8.22 22.19
N LYS A 48 -2.10 7.80 20.99
CA LYS A 48 -0.96 8.34 20.24
C LYS A 48 0.37 8.29 20.99
N ASN A 49 0.48 7.43 22.00
CA ASN A 49 1.74 7.17 22.67
C ASN A 49 2.58 6.16 21.86
N TYR A 50 3.09 6.60 20.71
CA TYR A 50 3.72 5.69 19.73
C TYR A 50 5.03 5.07 20.22
N LYS A 51 5.76 5.73 21.12
CA LYS A 51 6.99 5.19 21.67
C LYS A 51 6.70 3.91 22.48
N GLU A 52 5.71 3.96 23.36
CA GLU A 52 5.28 2.82 24.16
C GLU A 52 4.57 1.78 23.28
N ALA A 53 3.72 2.24 22.35
CA ALA A 53 3.03 1.39 21.40
C ALA A 53 3.99 0.53 20.57
N LEU A 54 5.08 1.11 20.05
CA LEU A 54 6.06 0.42 19.21
C LEU A 54 6.75 -0.74 19.94
N SER A 55 7.02 -0.60 21.24
CA SER A 55 7.65 -1.66 22.02
C SER A 55 6.78 -2.92 22.07
N TYR A 56 5.50 -2.75 22.42
CA TYR A 56 4.54 -3.85 22.46
C TYR A 56 4.17 -4.35 21.06
N TRP A 57 4.08 -3.44 20.09
CA TRP A 57 3.83 -3.79 18.70
C TRP A 57 4.92 -4.70 18.14
N LYS A 58 6.21 -4.40 18.35
CA LYS A 58 7.31 -5.26 17.89
C LYS A 58 7.20 -6.68 18.45
N LYS A 59 6.95 -6.81 19.76
CA LYS A 59 6.74 -8.12 20.40
C LYS A 59 5.60 -8.90 19.76
N ALA A 60 4.48 -8.25 19.46
CA ALA A 60 3.33 -8.90 18.85
C ALA A 60 3.55 -9.21 17.35
N TYR A 61 4.16 -8.27 16.62
CA TYR A 61 4.43 -8.34 15.19
C TYR A 61 5.43 -9.44 14.85
N GLU A 62 6.58 -9.49 15.53
CA GLU A 62 7.63 -10.47 15.29
C GLU A 62 7.14 -11.91 15.49
N ALA A 63 6.22 -12.12 16.44
CA ALA A 63 5.67 -13.44 16.70
C ALA A 63 4.52 -13.83 15.76
N ALA A 64 3.63 -12.87 15.44
CA ALA A 64 2.45 -13.11 14.62
C ALA A 64 2.12 -11.88 13.74
N PRO A 65 2.81 -11.70 12.60
CA PRO A 65 2.57 -10.56 11.71
C PRO A 65 1.11 -10.45 11.26
N ALA A 66 0.47 -11.59 10.95
CA ALA A 66 -0.93 -11.65 10.51
C ALA A 66 -1.95 -11.60 11.66
N ALA A 67 -1.51 -11.31 12.89
CA ALA A 67 -2.38 -11.17 14.05
C ALA A 67 -3.26 -12.42 14.30
N ASP A 68 -4.59 -12.26 14.35
CA ASP A 68 -5.56 -13.35 14.42
C ASP A 68 -6.03 -13.85 13.04
N GLY A 69 -5.47 -13.32 11.96
CA GLY A 69 -5.86 -13.57 10.58
C GLY A 69 -7.14 -12.88 10.13
N LYS A 70 -7.73 -12.01 10.95
CA LYS A 70 -9.00 -11.31 10.67
C LYS A 70 -8.88 -9.80 10.70
N ARG A 71 -7.67 -9.29 11.00
CA ARG A 71 -7.35 -7.87 11.07
C ARG A 71 -5.93 -7.62 10.58
N ASP A 72 -5.73 -6.42 10.06
CA ASP A 72 -4.51 -5.92 9.47
C ASP A 72 -3.70 -5.01 10.41
N TRP A 73 -4.18 -4.76 11.64
CA TRP A 73 -3.65 -3.73 12.56
C TRP A 73 -2.17 -3.83 12.90
N HIS A 74 -1.59 -5.02 12.74
CA HIS A 74 -0.15 -5.22 12.87
C HIS A 74 0.61 -4.53 11.73
N PHE A 75 0.09 -4.59 10.51
CA PHE A 75 0.62 -3.87 9.37
C PHE A 75 0.18 -2.41 9.35
N SER A 76 -1.13 -2.14 9.34
CA SER A 76 -1.66 -0.77 9.14
C SER A 76 -1.19 0.20 10.20
N ASN A 77 -1.33 -0.13 11.49
CA ASN A 77 -0.81 0.77 12.52
C ASN A 77 0.70 0.66 12.76
N GLY A 78 1.37 -0.37 12.23
CA GLY A 78 2.83 -0.36 12.05
C GLY A 78 3.24 0.77 11.09
N VAL A 79 2.62 0.82 9.91
CA VAL A 79 2.80 1.90 8.93
C VAL A 79 2.53 3.25 9.56
N ASP A 80 1.40 3.44 10.25
CA ASP A 80 1.05 4.72 10.88
C ASP A 80 2.13 5.17 11.89
N MET A 81 2.58 4.29 12.78
CA MET A 81 3.60 4.65 13.76
C MET A 81 4.93 5.02 13.10
N TYR A 82 5.39 4.24 12.13
CA TYR A 82 6.65 4.53 11.42
C TYR A 82 6.54 5.79 10.55
N LEU A 83 5.37 6.07 9.99
CA LEU A 83 5.14 7.31 9.24
C LEU A 83 5.21 8.54 10.16
N GLU A 84 4.70 8.45 11.38
CA GLU A 84 4.81 9.53 12.37
C GLU A 84 6.25 9.72 12.86
N LEU A 85 7.01 8.63 13.05
CA LEU A 85 8.45 8.71 13.30
C LEU A 85 9.20 9.34 12.12
N PHE A 86 8.88 8.93 10.89
CA PHE A 86 9.46 9.50 9.68
C PHE A 86 9.22 11.01 9.58
N LYS A 87 7.99 11.48 9.86
CA LYS A 87 7.66 12.91 9.82
C LYS A 87 8.42 13.72 10.87
N ALA A 88 8.59 13.17 12.07
CA ALA A 88 9.25 13.85 13.19
C ALA A 88 10.80 13.80 13.12
N GLU A 89 11.37 12.85 12.40
CA GLU A 89 12.82 12.65 12.33
C GLU A 89 13.53 13.70 11.47
N THR A 90 14.71 14.10 11.90
CA THR A 90 15.57 15.09 11.23
C THR A 90 16.88 14.47 10.73
N ASP A 91 17.31 13.36 11.33
CA ASP A 91 18.45 12.59 10.85
C ASP A 91 18.11 11.87 9.53
N ALA A 92 18.92 12.12 8.49
CA ALA A 92 18.65 11.61 7.15
C ALA A 92 18.75 10.07 7.07
N ALA A 93 19.68 9.46 7.79
CA ALA A 93 19.86 8.01 7.77
C ALA A 93 18.68 7.31 8.45
N LYS A 94 18.25 7.79 9.62
CA LYS A 94 17.06 7.26 10.32
C LYS A 94 15.77 7.50 9.54
N LYS A 95 15.62 8.65 8.87
CA LYS A 95 14.49 8.87 7.96
C LYS A 95 14.43 7.81 6.87
N GLU A 96 15.57 7.48 6.28
CA GLU A 96 15.62 6.44 5.27
C GLU A 96 15.29 5.06 5.85
N GLU A 97 15.80 4.71 7.04
CA GLU A 97 15.43 3.47 7.74
C GLU A 97 13.92 3.36 8.00
N TYR A 98 13.28 4.43 8.48
CA TYR A 98 11.83 4.45 8.70
C TYR A 98 11.06 4.34 7.38
N LYS A 99 11.49 5.03 6.33
CA LYS A 99 10.90 4.90 4.99
C LYS A 99 10.97 3.46 4.49
N GLN A 100 12.13 2.81 4.57
CA GLN A 100 12.30 1.42 4.15
C GLN A 100 11.44 0.46 4.98
N THR A 101 11.29 0.74 6.28
CA THR A 101 10.38 -0.03 7.14
C THR A 101 8.92 0.10 6.70
N ILE A 102 8.46 1.31 6.36
CA ILE A 102 7.09 1.55 5.87
C ILE A 102 6.83 0.77 4.58
N LEU A 103 7.74 0.85 3.61
CA LEU A 103 7.62 0.14 2.33
C LEU A 103 7.68 -1.38 2.52
N THR A 104 8.49 -1.86 3.47
CA THR A 104 8.54 -3.29 3.82
C THR A 104 7.21 -3.75 4.41
N LEU A 105 6.63 -2.99 5.35
CA LEU A 105 5.35 -3.32 5.97
C LEU A 105 4.22 -3.38 4.93
N TYR A 106 4.17 -2.46 3.97
CA TYR A 106 3.19 -2.54 2.87
C TYR A 106 3.35 -3.81 2.02
N ASN A 107 4.59 -4.15 1.66
CA ASN A 107 4.86 -5.34 0.87
C ASN A 107 4.52 -6.64 1.63
N GLU A 108 4.87 -6.72 2.92
CA GLU A 108 4.52 -7.87 3.76
C GLU A 108 3.01 -7.97 3.97
N TRP A 109 2.33 -6.83 4.16
CA TRP A 109 0.89 -6.79 4.27
C TRP A 109 0.19 -7.35 3.04
N VAL A 110 0.56 -6.88 1.85
CA VAL A 110 0.02 -7.39 0.57
C VAL A 110 0.27 -8.88 0.44
N LYS A 111 1.49 -9.35 0.71
CA LYS A 111 1.82 -10.79 0.67
C LYS A 111 0.93 -11.61 1.59
N CYS A 112 0.71 -11.17 2.83
CA CYS A 112 -0.11 -11.92 3.79
C CYS A 112 -1.60 -11.93 3.44
N VAL A 113 -2.11 -10.85 2.86
CA VAL A 113 -3.46 -10.79 2.32
C VAL A 113 -3.61 -11.75 1.14
N GLU A 114 -2.71 -11.68 0.15
CA GLU A 114 -2.77 -12.54 -1.04
C GLU A 114 -2.60 -14.03 -0.71
N ALA A 115 -1.78 -14.35 0.29
CA ALA A 115 -1.63 -15.70 0.82
C ALA A 115 -2.86 -16.21 1.60
N GLY A 116 -3.86 -15.36 1.87
CA GLY A 116 -5.04 -15.69 2.68
C GLY A 116 -4.74 -15.86 4.17
N SER A 117 -3.59 -15.35 4.63
CA SER A 117 -3.27 -15.33 6.06
C SER A 117 -4.05 -14.24 6.81
N ILE A 118 -4.50 -13.20 6.08
CA ILE A 118 -5.43 -12.19 6.56
C ILE A 118 -6.64 -12.18 5.63
N GLU A 119 -7.81 -12.45 6.18
CA GLU A 119 -9.08 -12.38 5.46
C GLU A 119 -9.94 -11.25 6.04
N ILE A 120 -10.20 -10.22 5.22
CA ILE A 120 -11.07 -9.10 5.59
C ILE A 120 -12.43 -9.28 4.97
N SER A 121 -13.47 -9.26 5.80
CA SER A 121 -14.85 -9.40 5.35
C SER A 121 -15.25 -8.26 4.40
N GLY A 122 -15.96 -8.58 3.32
CA GLY A 122 -16.51 -7.61 2.37
C GLY A 122 -15.64 -7.33 1.14
N SER A 123 -14.43 -7.91 1.08
CA SER A 123 -13.54 -7.84 -0.07
C SER A 123 -12.87 -9.20 -0.31
N THR A 124 -12.56 -9.49 -1.57
CA THR A 124 -11.63 -10.59 -1.88
C THR A 124 -10.21 -10.21 -1.49
N ASN A 125 -9.32 -11.19 -1.31
CA ASN A 125 -7.90 -10.93 -1.01
C ASN A 125 -7.25 -10.07 -2.10
N LYS A 126 -7.57 -10.30 -3.37
CA LYS A 126 -7.08 -9.47 -4.49
C LYS A 126 -7.53 -8.01 -4.34
N GLU A 127 -8.82 -7.78 -4.12
CA GLU A 127 -9.35 -6.42 -3.96
C GLU A 127 -8.75 -5.72 -2.73
N TYR A 128 -8.59 -6.44 -1.61
CA TYR A 128 -8.02 -5.86 -0.39
C TYR A 128 -6.52 -5.57 -0.55
N ALA A 129 -5.76 -6.41 -1.25
CA ALA A 129 -4.39 -6.11 -1.63
C ALA A 129 -4.30 -4.83 -2.48
N GLY A 130 -5.24 -4.63 -3.41
CA GLY A 130 -5.35 -3.38 -4.17
C GLY A 130 -5.67 -2.16 -3.31
N TYR A 131 -6.53 -2.30 -2.30
CA TYR A 131 -6.77 -1.27 -1.30
C TYR A 131 -5.47 -0.88 -0.56
N VAL A 132 -4.70 -1.87 -0.13
CA VAL A 132 -3.40 -1.65 0.54
C VAL A 132 -2.43 -0.90 -0.36
N ARG A 133 -2.29 -1.31 -1.63
CA ARG A 133 -1.44 -0.62 -2.63
C ARG A 133 -1.89 0.82 -2.88
N GLY A 134 -3.19 1.10 -2.89
CA GLY A 134 -3.70 2.47 -3.02
C GLY A 134 -3.27 3.38 -1.86
N ARG A 135 -3.29 2.84 -0.64
CA ARG A 135 -2.83 3.53 0.58
C ARG A 135 -1.31 3.71 0.61
N GLU A 136 -0.57 2.71 0.10
CA GLU A 136 0.89 2.80 -0.09
C GLU A 136 1.24 3.94 -1.05
N ALA A 137 0.66 3.96 -2.25
CA ALA A 137 0.88 5.01 -3.24
C ALA A 137 0.60 6.41 -2.68
N PHE A 138 -0.52 6.57 -1.96
CA PHE A 138 -0.83 7.83 -1.30
C PHE A 138 0.31 8.29 -0.36
N ASN A 139 0.86 7.38 0.44
CA ASN A 139 1.95 7.71 1.34
C ASN A 139 3.28 7.93 0.60
N MET A 140 3.55 7.14 -0.45
CA MET A 140 4.71 7.30 -1.33
C MET A 140 4.75 8.70 -1.95
N TYR A 141 3.61 9.17 -2.46
CA TYR A 141 3.47 10.50 -3.04
C TYR A 141 3.59 11.63 -2.02
N TYR A 142 2.71 11.67 -1.01
CA TYR A 142 2.56 12.86 -0.16
C TYR A 142 3.58 12.96 0.98
N PHE A 143 4.14 11.83 1.43
CA PHE A 143 4.99 11.83 2.62
C PHE A 143 6.39 11.33 2.33
N LEU A 144 6.54 10.21 1.62
CA LEU A 144 7.84 9.56 1.47
C LEU A 144 8.67 10.17 0.33
N ASN A 145 8.06 10.96 -0.56
CA ASN A 145 8.67 11.58 -1.72
C ASN A 145 9.39 10.53 -2.60
N MET A 146 8.70 9.43 -2.89
CA MET A 146 9.24 8.39 -3.77
C MET A 146 9.31 8.89 -5.22
N PRO A 147 10.22 8.34 -6.05
CA PRO A 147 10.22 8.61 -7.47
C PRO A 147 8.87 8.27 -8.11
N TYR A 148 8.41 9.12 -9.03
CA TYR A 148 7.12 8.91 -9.71
C TYR A 148 7.03 7.58 -10.45
N GLU A 149 8.13 7.11 -11.06
CA GLU A 149 8.16 5.79 -11.70
C GLU A 149 7.79 4.65 -10.73
N ASP A 150 8.24 4.75 -9.48
CA ASP A 150 7.94 3.73 -8.47
C ASP A 150 6.52 3.89 -7.93
N ASP A 151 6.05 5.12 -7.75
CA ASP A 151 4.69 5.41 -7.30
C ASP A 151 3.65 4.98 -8.35
N VAL A 152 3.88 5.23 -9.64
CA VAL A 152 3.02 4.80 -10.75
C VAL A 152 2.88 3.28 -10.79
N LYS A 153 3.97 2.52 -10.55
CA LYS A 153 3.89 1.05 -10.49
C LYS A 153 2.92 0.59 -9.40
N ILE A 154 2.98 1.19 -8.22
CA ILE A 154 2.11 0.85 -7.09
C ILE A 154 0.66 1.31 -7.34
N ILE A 155 0.48 2.49 -7.93
CA ILE A 155 -0.84 2.99 -8.34
C ILE A 155 -1.48 2.06 -9.37
N ASP A 156 -0.76 1.67 -10.42
CA ASP A 156 -1.29 0.77 -11.46
C ASP A 156 -1.68 -0.59 -10.88
N GLU A 157 -0.86 -1.13 -9.97
CA GLU A 157 -1.17 -2.35 -9.23
C GLU A 157 -2.46 -2.19 -8.40
N ALA A 158 -2.63 -1.06 -7.71
CA ALA A 158 -3.85 -0.76 -6.95
C ALA A 158 -5.09 -0.71 -7.85
N LEU A 159 -5.01 -0.07 -9.02
CA LEU A 159 -6.12 0.03 -9.97
C LEU A 159 -6.43 -1.32 -10.64
N GLU A 160 -5.42 -2.16 -10.91
CA GLU A 160 -5.63 -3.49 -11.47
C GLU A 160 -6.31 -4.43 -10.47
N LYS A 161 -5.88 -4.39 -9.21
CA LYS A 161 -6.37 -5.27 -8.16
C LYS A 161 -7.75 -4.87 -7.64
N SER A 162 -7.98 -3.57 -7.45
CA SER A 162 -9.24 -3.06 -6.89
C SER A 162 -10.31 -2.79 -7.94
N GLY A 163 -9.94 -2.51 -9.19
CA GLY A 163 -10.89 -2.11 -10.23
C GLY A 163 -11.77 -0.95 -9.78
N ASN A 164 -13.09 -1.11 -9.83
CA ASN A 164 -14.03 -0.09 -9.38
C ASN A 164 -14.04 0.14 -7.86
N LYS A 165 -13.35 -0.68 -7.05
CA LYS A 165 -13.19 -0.45 -5.61
C LYS A 165 -11.96 0.40 -5.27
N THR A 166 -11.19 0.88 -6.25
CA THR A 166 -10.04 1.76 -6.01
C THR A 166 -10.49 3.01 -5.26
N GLU A 167 -9.80 3.31 -4.17
CA GLU A 167 -10.13 4.45 -3.32
C GLU A 167 -9.87 5.79 -4.02
N TYR A 168 -10.78 6.75 -3.77
CA TYR A 168 -10.71 8.10 -4.33
C TYR A 168 -9.41 8.85 -4.00
N ILE A 169 -8.68 8.46 -2.95
CA ILE A 169 -7.42 9.08 -2.52
C ILE A 169 -6.29 8.92 -3.56
N VAL A 170 -6.40 7.93 -4.46
CA VAL A 170 -5.39 7.64 -5.49
C VAL A 170 -5.48 8.61 -6.67
N PHE A 171 -6.64 9.29 -6.83
CA PHE A 171 -6.92 10.09 -8.02
C PHE A 171 -6.02 11.33 -8.14
N ASP A 172 -5.88 12.11 -7.08
CA ASP A 172 -5.07 13.34 -7.10
C ASP A 172 -3.57 13.06 -7.30
N PRO A 173 -2.93 12.11 -6.57
CA PRO A 173 -1.55 11.69 -6.86
C PRO A 173 -1.35 11.30 -8.32
N TYR A 174 -2.20 10.41 -8.84
CA TYR A 174 -1.98 9.90 -10.19
C TYR A 174 -2.18 10.98 -11.26
N ALA A 175 -3.20 11.84 -11.13
CA ALA A 175 -3.39 12.95 -12.05
C ALA A 175 -2.22 13.93 -12.05
N ARG A 176 -1.65 14.24 -10.87
CA ARG A 176 -0.48 15.12 -10.78
C ARG A 176 0.75 14.52 -11.44
N ILE A 177 0.99 13.22 -11.25
CA ILE A 177 2.09 12.52 -11.91
C ILE A 177 1.89 12.54 -13.42
N VAL A 178 0.70 12.21 -13.93
CA VAL A 178 0.40 12.23 -15.36
C VAL A 178 0.63 13.61 -15.97
N VAL A 179 0.12 14.67 -15.32
CA VAL A 179 0.32 16.05 -15.79
C VAL A 179 1.80 16.42 -15.79
N PHE A 180 2.53 16.06 -14.75
CA PHE A 180 3.97 16.30 -14.68
C PHE A 180 4.72 15.57 -15.80
N GLU A 181 4.52 14.26 -15.94
CA GLU A 181 5.25 13.44 -16.92
C GLU A 181 4.90 13.85 -18.35
N PHE A 182 3.63 14.13 -18.63
CA PHE A 182 3.20 14.62 -19.94
C PHE A 182 3.85 15.98 -20.29
N THR A 183 3.79 16.94 -19.37
CA THR A 183 4.40 18.28 -19.57
C THR A 183 5.91 18.19 -19.78
N ASN A 184 6.56 17.20 -19.15
CA ASN A 184 7.99 16.93 -19.31
C ASN A 184 8.32 15.98 -20.47
N GLN A 185 7.36 15.66 -21.35
CA GLN A 185 7.54 14.77 -22.51
C GLN A 185 7.99 13.33 -22.13
N GLN A 186 7.68 12.91 -20.91
CA GLN A 186 7.95 11.57 -20.38
C GLN A 186 6.75 10.62 -20.55
N MET A 187 5.57 11.17 -20.85
CA MET A 187 4.35 10.41 -21.15
C MET A 187 3.74 10.88 -22.46
N ASP A 188 3.31 9.94 -23.30
CA ASP A 188 2.59 10.25 -24.54
C ASP A 188 1.11 10.61 -24.28
N LYS A 189 0.49 11.28 -25.26
CA LYS A 189 -0.89 11.77 -25.15
C LYS A 189 -1.90 10.61 -25.01
N GLU A 190 -1.68 9.49 -25.69
CA GLU A 190 -2.58 8.34 -25.67
C GLU A 190 -2.63 7.70 -24.28
N THR A 191 -1.47 7.57 -23.63
CA THR A 191 -1.32 7.06 -22.27
C THR A 191 -1.98 8.00 -21.26
N ALA A 192 -1.73 9.32 -21.36
CA ALA A 192 -2.38 10.31 -20.50
C ALA A 192 -3.92 10.27 -20.61
N ARG A 193 -4.46 10.20 -21.85
CA ARG A 193 -5.91 10.04 -22.11
C ARG A 193 -6.47 8.77 -21.49
N LYS A 194 -5.75 7.65 -21.62
CA LYS A 194 -6.18 6.35 -21.10
C LYS A 194 -6.29 6.37 -19.58
N ILE A 195 -5.31 6.97 -18.90
CA ILE A 195 -5.32 7.11 -17.44
C ILE A 195 -6.45 8.04 -17.00
N TYR A 196 -6.58 9.22 -17.62
CA TYR A 196 -7.69 10.14 -17.38
C TYR A 196 -9.05 9.43 -17.45
N LYS A 197 -9.27 8.68 -18.54
CA LYS A 197 -10.54 7.97 -18.76
C LYS A 197 -10.76 6.92 -17.66
N ARG A 198 -9.74 6.11 -17.35
CA ARG A 198 -9.83 5.05 -16.34
C ARG A 198 -10.20 5.62 -14.96
N LEU A 199 -9.59 6.73 -14.56
CA LEU A 199 -9.89 7.35 -13.26
C LEU A 199 -11.30 7.95 -13.22
N ASN A 200 -11.72 8.62 -14.29
CA ASN A 200 -13.09 9.14 -14.40
C ASN A 200 -14.14 8.01 -14.39
N ASP A 201 -13.90 6.90 -15.08
CA ASP A 201 -14.82 5.74 -15.09
C ASP A 201 -14.99 5.16 -13.67
N ILE A 202 -13.91 5.02 -12.90
CA ILE A 202 -13.96 4.53 -11.51
C ILE A 202 -14.72 5.53 -10.63
N ALA A 203 -14.47 6.83 -10.80
CA ALA A 203 -15.15 7.87 -10.04
C ALA A 203 -16.66 7.87 -10.33
N ASP A 204 -17.06 7.86 -11.60
CA ASP A 204 -18.46 7.86 -12.01
C ASP A 204 -19.21 6.62 -11.55
N TYR A 205 -18.56 5.45 -11.63
CA TYR A 205 -19.11 4.23 -11.07
C TYR A 205 -19.41 4.38 -9.57
N ASN A 206 -18.46 4.91 -8.79
CA ASN A 206 -18.67 5.05 -7.35
C ASN A 206 -19.64 6.17 -6.97
N ILE A 207 -19.70 7.27 -7.72
CA ILE A 207 -20.71 8.31 -7.52
C ILE A 207 -22.13 7.74 -7.70
N ALA A 208 -22.32 6.88 -8.70
CA ALA A 208 -23.61 6.25 -8.97
C ALA A 208 -23.96 5.11 -8.01
N ASN A 209 -22.97 4.35 -7.52
CA ASN A 209 -23.21 3.08 -6.83
C ASN A 209 -22.81 3.06 -5.34
N ASN A 210 -21.97 3.98 -4.89
CA ASN A 210 -21.45 4.00 -3.51
C ASN A 210 -22.22 5.02 -2.65
N LYS A 211 -23.21 4.53 -1.89
CA LYS A 211 -24.08 5.40 -1.07
C LYS A 211 -23.36 6.10 0.08
N GLU A 212 -22.29 5.50 0.59
CA GLU A 212 -21.56 6.02 1.75
C GLU A 212 -20.48 7.02 1.31
N LEU A 213 -19.73 6.68 0.26
CA LEU A 213 -18.56 7.45 -0.15
C LEU A 213 -18.75 8.24 -1.45
N GLY A 214 -19.91 8.16 -2.12
CA GLY A 214 -20.15 8.77 -3.43
C GLY A 214 -19.83 10.27 -3.51
N SER A 215 -20.10 11.03 -2.44
CA SER A 215 -19.71 12.44 -2.35
C SER A 215 -18.20 12.66 -2.32
N TYR A 216 -17.44 11.79 -1.65
CA TYR A 216 -15.98 11.85 -1.65
C TYR A 216 -15.40 11.55 -3.04
N TYR A 217 -15.98 10.60 -3.78
CA TYR A 217 -15.60 10.34 -5.16
C TYR A 217 -15.93 11.52 -6.07
N ALA A 218 -17.06 12.21 -5.87
CA ALA A 218 -17.39 13.43 -6.62
C ALA A 218 -16.35 14.54 -6.39
N THR A 219 -16.03 14.83 -5.11
CA THR A 219 -15.00 15.84 -4.78
C THR A 219 -13.62 15.46 -5.32
N ALA A 220 -13.24 14.18 -5.23
CA ALA A 220 -11.97 13.71 -5.77
C ALA A 220 -11.92 13.80 -7.30
N LYS A 221 -13.02 13.47 -8.00
CA LYS A 221 -13.14 13.63 -9.45
C LYS A 221 -12.98 15.09 -9.87
N GLU A 222 -13.65 16.01 -9.17
CA GLU A 222 -13.51 17.46 -9.43
C GLU A 222 -12.06 17.92 -9.25
N SER A 223 -11.42 17.53 -8.13
CA SER A 223 -10.04 17.90 -7.83
C SER A 223 -9.06 17.35 -8.87
N MET A 224 -9.20 16.06 -9.21
CA MET A 224 -8.42 15.38 -10.23
C MET A 224 -8.58 16.02 -11.62
N ASN A 225 -9.81 16.34 -12.03
CA ASN A 225 -10.07 16.95 -13.33
C ASN A 225 -9.56 18.40 -13.39
N ALA A 226 -9.57 19.14 -12.28
CA ALA A 226 -8.93 20.45 -12.20
C ALA A 226 -7.41 20.35 -12.43
N VAL A 227 -6.76 19.26 -12.02
CA VAL A 227 -5.36 18.99 -12.33
C VAL A 227 -5.18 18.70 -13.83
N PHE A 228 -5.98 17.80 -14.40
CA PHE A 228 -5.92 17.44 -15.83
C PHE A 228 -6.23 18.60 -16.77
N ALA A 229 -7.03 19.59 -16.35
CA ALA A 229 -7.35 20.80 -17.12
C ALA A 229 -6.08 21.54 -17.61
N GLN A 230 -4.95 21.36 -16.94
CA GLN A 230 -3.65 21.95 -17.34
C GLN A 230 -3.11 21.43 -18.67
N ILE A 231 -3.48 20.21 -19.07
CA ILE A 231 -3.00 19.55 -20.29
C ILE A 231 -4.16 19.17 -21.24
N GLU A 232 -5.40 19.54 -20.90
CA GLU A 232 -6.61 19.09 -21.58
C GLU A 232 -6.59 19.39 -23.09
N ASN A 233 -6.16 20.58 -23.49
CA ASN A 233 -6.09 20.98 -24.90
C ASN A 233 -5.04 20.19 -25.70
N ASP A 234 -4.04 19.62 -25.03
CA ASP A 234 -2.96 18.86 -25.65
C ASP A 234 -3.31 17.38 -25.72
N ILE A 235 -4.01 16.89 -24.70
CA ILE A 235 -4.44 15.49 -24.62
C ILE A 235 -5.85 15.25 -25.14
N PHE A 236 -6.66 16.24 -25.52
CA PHE A 236 -7.94 16.01 -26.20
C PHE A 236 -8.00 16.85 -27.46
N ASP A 237 -7.98 16.18 -28.61
CA ASP A 237 -8.19 16.82 -29.92
C ASP A 237 -9.69 17.00 -30.20
N CYS A 238 -10.01 17.77 -31.24
CA CYS A 238 -11.38 18.10 -31.67
C CYS A 238 -12.31 16.89 -31.90
N ASP A 239 -11.77 15.66 -31.95
CA ASP A 239 -12.52 14.41 -32.09
C ASP A 239 -13.06 13.85 -30.76
N PHE A 240 -12.66 14.42 -29.61
CA PHE A 240 -13.06 13.97 -28.28
C PHE A 240 -13.78 15.08 -27.50
N SER A 241 -15.09 15.26 -27.71
CA SER A 241 -15.88 16.29 -27.00
C SER A 241 -16.28 15.84 -25.59
N TRP A 242 -15.88 16.62 -24.58
CA TRP A 242 -16.16 16.49 -23.13
C TRP A 242 -17.62 16.73 -22.70
N ARG A 243 -18.59 16.69 -23.62
CA ARG A 243 -20.02 16.84 -23.29
C ARG A 243 -20.75 15.54 -23.58
N ASN A 244 -20.78 14.65 -22.60
CA ASN A 244 -21.89 13.74 -22.29
C ASN A 244 -21.83 13.34 -20.83
#